data_AF-A0A963S7T3-F1
#
_entry.id   AF-A0A963S7T3-F1
#
_cell.length_a   1.000
_cell.length_b   1.000
_cell.length_c   1.000
_cell.angle_alpha   90.00
_cell.angle_beta   90.00
_cell.angle_gamma   90.00
#
_symmetry.space_group_name_H-M   'P 1'
#
loop_
_entity.id
_entity.type
_entity.pdbx_description
1 polymer ?
#
loop_
_entity_poly.entity_id
_entity_poly.type
_entity_poly.pdbx_seq_one_letter_code
_entity_poly.pdbx_strand_id
1 'polypeptide(L)'
;MIGEVGITNLSMDDVAKRADVAKRTLYNAFQSREHLVASAISKYFEDYANIIEYTTEDGTLDRMIEHLAIVAYRNISIRNYTRALMNIYFSADVDPEIRHAIHQIAAKPQEPWVLAMERKRQLQPWIDAEDLIAMLVRYRYSTAHAWAEGLIPDEHLVTEVMRGFLTFTAGAVTGAARRQVVSVLTNLEDHPFVKAPPKAMRRKPKT
;
A
#
# COMPACT_ATOMS: atom_id res chain seq x y z
N MET A 1 -6.23 -12.33 -15.80
CA MET A 1 -6.49 -13.54 -15.00
C MET A 1 -6.96 -13.22 -13.59
N ILE A 2 -6.14 -12.73 -12.64
CA ILE A 2 -6.61 -12.49 -11.25
C ILE A 2 -7.80 -11.51 -11.22
N GLY A 3 -7.77 -10.42 -11.98
CA GLY A 3 -8.89 -9.49 -12.12
C GLY A 3 -10.08 -9.99 -12.96
N GLU A 4 -9.96 -11.14 -13.62
CA GLU A 4 -11.00 -11.72 -14.51
C GLU A 4 -11.73 -12.91 -13.86
N VAL A 5 -11.00 -13.80 -13.18
CA VAL A 5 -11.55 -15.03 -12.57
C VAL A 5 -11.54 -15.03 -11.04
N GLY A 6 -10.84 -14.07 -10.42
CA GLY A 6 -10.57 -14.05 -8.98
C GLY A 6 -9.45 -15.01 -8.56
N ILE A 7 -8.82 -14.77 -7.42
CA ILE A 7 -7.72 -15.62 -6.93
C ILE A 7 -8.20 -17.05 -6.70
N THR A 8 -9.38 -17.24 -6.07
CA THR A 8 -9.91 -18.57 -5.70
C THR A 8 -10.05 -19.52 -6.89
N ASN A 9 -10.43 -19.02 -8.06
CA ASN A 9 -10.69 -19.85 -9.25
C ASN A 9 -9.48 -20.00 -10.18
N LEU A 10 -8.35 -19.36 -9.86
CA LEU A 10 -7.13 -19.52 -10.65
C LEU A 10 -6.61 -20.95 -10.50
N SER A 11 -6.23 -21.65 -11.57
CA SER A 11 -5.50 -22.93 -11.48
C SER A 11 -4.14 -22.86 -12.18
N MET A 12 -3.22 -23.74 -11.78
CA MET A 12 -1.91 -23.86 -12.46
C MET A 12 -2.05 -24.29 -13.92
N ASP A 13 -3.11 -25.05 -14.24
CA ASP A 13 -3.40 -25.47 -15.61
C ASP A 13 -3.83 -24.28 -16.47
N ASP A 14 -4.68 -23.40 -15.94
CA ASP A 14 -5.12 -22.20 -16.66
C ASP A 14 -3.96 -21.23 -16.91
N VAL A 15 -3.07 -21.07 -15.92
CA VAL A 15 -1.87 -20.23 -16.05
C VAL A 15 -0.90 -20.83 -17.09
N ALA A 16 -0.64 -22.13 -17.04
CA ALA A 16 0.23 -22.83 -17.98
C ALA A 16 -0.30 -22.70 -19.43
N LYS A 17 -1.60 -22.94 -19.60
CA LYS A 17 -2.28 -22.83 -20.90
C LYS A 17 -2.22 -21.41 -21.45
N ARG A 18 -2.40 -20.38 -20.61
CA ARG A 18 -2.35 -18.99 -21.04
C ARG A 18 -0.94 -18.51 -21.34
N ALA A 19 0.05 -19.00 -20.59
CA ALA A 19 1.46 -18.64 -20.78
C ALA A 19 2.16 -19.47 -21.86
N ASP A 20 1.47 -20.44 -22.48
CA ASP A 20 2.02 -21.38 -23.47
C ASP A 20 3.27 -22.12 -22.96
N VAL A 21 3.21 -22.61 -21.71
CA VAL A 21 4.29 -23.38 -21.07
C VAL A 21 3.76 -24.67 -20.47
N ALA A 22 4.65 -25.65 -20.30
CA ALA A 22 4.31 -26.86 -19.57
C ALA A 22 4.01 -26.56 -18.09
N LYS A 23 2.99 -27.22 -17.51
CA LYS A 23 2.64 -27.13 -16.08
C LYS A 23 3.85 -27.40 -15.17
N ARG A 24 4.72 -28.34 -15.55
CA ARG A 24 5.96 -28.68 -14.83
C ARG A 24 6.93 -27.50 -14.74
N THR A 25 7.00 -26.67 -15.79
CA THR A 25 7.84 -25.45 -15.78
C THR A 25 7.38 -24.48 -14.70
N LEU A 26 6.06 -24.30 -14.54
CA LEU A 26 5.51 -23.44 -13.49
C LEU A 26 5.79 -24.01 -12.09
N TYR A 27 5.61 -25.30 -11.86
CA TYR A 27 5.93 -25.90 -10.56
C TYR A 27 7.43 -25.86 -10.24
N ASN A 28 8.30 -26.03 -11.24
CA ASN A 28 9.74 -25.91 -11.03
C ASN A 28 10.15 -24.47 -10.66
N ALA A 29 9.50 -23.47 -11.27
CA ALA A 29 9.80 -22.06 -11.02
C ALA A 29 9.18 -21.53 -9.72
N PHE A 30 7.95 -21.93 -9.41
CA PHE A 30 7.15 -21.32 -8.34
C PHE A 30 6.77 -22.28 -7.22
N GLN A 31 7.01 -23.58 -7.33
CA GLN A 31 6.74 -24.63 -6.32
C GLN A 31 5.26 -24.87 -5.98
N SER A 32 4.45 -23.82 -5.82
CA SER A 32 3.02 -23.88 -5.55
C SER A 32 2.27 -22.81 -6.34
N ARG A 33 0.94 -22.93 -6.36
CA ARG A 33 0.06 -21.92 -6.94
C ARG A 33 0.07 -20.65 -6.10
N GLU A 34 0.05 -20.79 -4.78
CA GLU A 34 0.01 -19.70 -3.83
C GLU A 34 1.28 -18.84 -3.94
N HIS A 35 2.44 -19.48 -4.06
CA HIS A 35 3.72 -18.80 -4.28
C HIS A 35 3.78 -18.10 -5.66
N LEU A 36 3.22 -18.72 -6.72
CA LEU A 36 3.06 -18.06 -8.02
C LEU A 36 2.21 -16.79 -7.90
N VAL A 37 1.08 -16.86 -7.20
CA VAL A 37 0.17 -15.73 -6.99
C VAL A 37 0.83 -14.64 -6.15
N ALA A 38 1.47 -15.01 -5.03
CA ALA A 38 2.20 -14.09 -4.16
C ALA A 38 3.32 -13.38 -4.93
N SER A 39 4.09 -14.11 -5.74
CA SER A 39 5.14 -13.55 -6.59
C SER A 39 4.59 -12.59 -7.65
N ALA A 40 3.46 -12.94 -8.28
CA ALA A 40 2.83 -12.09 -9.28
C ALA A 40 2.28 -10.78 -8.67
N ILE A 41 1.69 -10.86 -7.48
CA ILE A 41 1.25 -9.67 -6.72
C ILE A 41 2.47 -8.81 -6.40
N SER A 42 3.48 -9.35 -5.74
CA SER A 42 4.70 -8.62 -5.37
C SER A 42 5.34 -7.94 -6.57
N LYS A 43 5.51 -8.66 -7.68
CA LYS A 43 6.10 -8.12 -8.91
C LYS A 43 5.30 -6.95 -9.49
N TYR A 44 3.97 -7.08 -9.59
CA TYR A 44 3.13 -5.99 -10.11
C TYR A 44 3.28 -4.70 -9.31
N PHE A 45 3.36 -4.82 -7.98
CA PHE A 45 3.51 -3.66 -7.10
C PHE A 45 4.95 -3.12 -7.07
N GLU A 46 5.96 -3.96 -7.18
CA GLU A 46 7.36 -3.54 -7.33
C GLU A 46 7.57 -2.79 -8.65
N ASP A 47 7.05 -3.32 -9.76
CA ASP A 47 7.09 -2.65 -11.06
C ASP A 47 6.38 -1.28 -10.99
N TYR A 48 5.24 -1.19 -10.28
CA TYR A 48 4.56 0.08 -10.02
C TYR A 48 5.39 1.03 -9.14
N ALA A 49 6.00 0.54 -8.06
CA ALA A 49 6.82 1.36 -7.17
C ALA A 49 8.04 1.95 -7.90
N ASN A 50 8.65 1.18 -8.80
CA ASN A 50 9.84 1.56 -9.56
C ASN A 50 9.58 2.68 -10.59
N ILE A 51 8.33 2.88 -11.03
CA ILE A 51 7.98 3.96 -11.95
C ILE A 51 7.55 5.25 -11.24
N ILE A 52 7.41 5.24 -9.91
CA ILE A 52 7.03 6.44 -9.16
C ILE A 52 8.24 7.34 -9.00
N GLU A 53 8.20 8.49 -9.67
CA GLU A 53 9.14 9.58 -9.47
C GLU A 53 8.66 10.50 -8.34
N TYR A 54 9.20 10.30 -7.14
CA TYR A 54 8.91 11.16 -6.01
C TYR A 54 9.66 12.49 -6.11
N THR A 55 9.05 13.54 -5.60
CA THR A 55 9.62 14.89 -5.52
C THR A 55 10.25 15.21 -4.17
N THR A 56 10.11 14.29 -3.22
CA THR A 56 10.51 14.44 -1.82
C THR A 56 11.61 13.45 -1.42
N GLU A 57 12.40 13.82 -0.41
CA GLU A 57 13.52 13.04 0.09
C GLU A 57 13.07 11.75 0.78
N ASP A 58 13.75 10.64 0.51
CA ASP A 58 13.42 9.35 1.11
C ASP A 58 13.55 9.33 2.65
N GLY A 59 12.72 8.53 3.32
CA GLY A 59 12.72 8.45 4.79
C GLY A 59 12.22 9.71 5.51
N THR A 60 11.53 10.62 4.83
CA THR A 60 10.91 11.83 5.41
C THR A 60 9.39 11.73 5.53
N LEU A 61 8.78 12.58 6.35
CA LEU A 61 7.31 12.67 6.44
C LEU A 61 6.72 13.14 5.10
N ASP A 62 7.35 14.09 4.42
CA ASP A 62 6.87 14.62 3.13
C ASP A 62 6.80 13.51 2.07
N ARG A 63 7.79 12.61 2.08
CA ARG A 63 7.79 11.39 1.27
C ARG A 63 6.63 10.47 1.57
N MET A 64 6.31 10.30 2.85
CA MET A 64 5.15 9.51 3.24
C MET A 64 3.85 10.15 2.77
N ILE A 65 3.69 11.47 2.91
CA ILE A 65 2.48 12.16 2.46
C ILE A 65 2.34 12.09 0.94
N GLU A 66 3.44 12.27 0.19
CA GLU A 66 3.46 12.07 -1.27
C GLU A 66 3.03 10.65 -1.64
N HIS A 67 3.61 9.64 -0.98
CA HIS A 67 3.26 8.24 -1.20
C HIS A 67 1.78 7.94 -0.91
N LEU A 68 1.24 8.41 0.22
CA LEU A 68 -0.16 8.22 0.59
C LEU A 68 -1.09 8.83 -0.45
N ALA A 69 -0.78 10.04 -0.95
CA ALA A 69 -1.53 10.67 -2.01
C ALA A 69 -1.53 9.82 -3.28
N ILE A 70 -0.35 9.40 -3.73
CA ILE A 70 -0.19 8.61 -4.96
C ILE A 70 -1.03 7.33 -4.89
N VAL A 71 -0.95 6.61 -3.77
CA VAL A 71 -1.70 5.38 -3.56
C VAL A 71 -3.21 5.64 -3.50
N ALA A 72 -3.66 6.69 -2.80
CA ALA A 72 -5.08 7.03 -2.69
C ALA A 72 -5.68 7.37 -4.07
N TYR A 73 -5.05 8.27 -4.83
CA TYR A 73 -5.50 8.60 -6.19
C TYR A 73 -5.43 7.39 -7.14
N ARG A 74 -4.41 6.54 -6.99
CA ARG A 74 -4.32 5.32 -7.78
C ARG A 74 -5.47 4.39 -7.45
N ASN A 75 -5.79 4.18 -6.18
CA ASN A 75 -6.91 3.35 -5.76
C ASN A 75 -8.21 3.83 -6.42
N ILE A 76 -8.49 5.13 -6.42
CA ILE A 76 -9.66 5.71 -7.11
C ILE A 76 -9.71 5.28 -8.58
N SER A 77 -8.58 5.34 -9.29
CA SER A 77 -8.50 4.94 -10.71
C SER A 77 -8.67 3.44 -10.97
N ILE A 78 -8.50 2.58 -9.94
CA ILE A 78 -8.57 1.11 -10.08
C ILE A 78 -9.44 0.46 -8.99
N ARG A 79 -10.58 1.08 -8.63
CA ARG A 79 -11.47 0.66 -7.54
C ARG A 79 -11.76 -0.84 -7.48
N ASN A 80 -12.14 -1.45 -8.60
CA ASN A 80 -12.48 -2.89 -8.64
C ASN A 80 -11.28 -3.78 -8.27
N TYR A 81 -10.08 -3.39 -8.69
CA TYR A 81 -8.85 -4.10 -8.34
C TYR A 81 -8.53 -3.94 -6.85
N THR A 82 -8.60 -2.71 -6.31
CA THR A 82 -8.38 -2.47 -4.88
C THR A 82 -9.39 -3.22 -4.03
N ARG A 83 -10.68 -3.22 -4.42
CA ARG A 83 -11.73 -4.00 -3.75
C ARG A 83 -11.40 -5.49 -3.72
N ALA A 84 -11.04 -6.08 -4.86
CA ALA A 84 -10.67 -7.48 -4.94
C ALA A 84 -9.49 -7.80 -4.01
N LEU A 85 -8.44 -6.98 -4.03
CA LEU A 85 -7.25 -7.16 -3.18
C LEU A 85 -7.60 -7.10 -1.69
N MET A 86 -8.46 -6.18 -1.27
CA MET A 86 -8.89 -6.07 0.13
C MET A 86 -9.75 -7.28 0.55
N ASN A 87 -10.64 -7.76 -0.33
CA ASN A 87 -11.43 -8.95 -0.05
C ASN A 87 -10.54 -10.19 0.14
N ILE A 88 -9.47 -10.31 -0.64
CA ILE A 88 -8.46 -11.36 -0.46
C ILE A 88 -7.74 -11.16 0.89
N TYR A 89 -7.24 -9.96 1.16
CA TYR A 89 -6.47 -9.67 2.38
C TYR A 89 -7.25 -9.93 3.67
N PHE A 90 -8.54 -9.60 3.70
CA PHE A 90 -9.42 -9.79 4.86
C PHE A 90 -10.12 -11.15 4.91
N SER A 91 -9.97 -11.98 3.87
CA SER A 91 -10.53 -13.33 3.88
C SER A 91 -9.98 -14.15 5.06
N ALA A 92 -10.84 -14.93 5.70
CA ALA A 92 -10.43 -15.88 6.73
C ALA A 92 -9.54 -17.00 6.14
N ASP A 93 -9.83 -17.40 4.90
CA ASP A 93 -9.23 -18.57 4.25
C ASP A 93 -8.07 -18.24 3.31
N VAL A 94 -7.61 -16.97 3.24
CA VAL A 94 -6.46 -16.66 2.39
C VAL A 94 -5.19 -17.27 2.96
N ASP A 95 -4.42 -17.89 2.06
CA ASP A 95 -3.11 -18.44 2.36
C ASP A 95 -2.20 -17.37 3.01
N PRO A 96 -1.48 -17.70 4.11
CA PRO A 96 -0.61 -16.75 4.80
C PRO A 96 0.44 -16.09 3.90
N GLU A 97 0.97 -16.81 2.91
CA GLU A 97 1.97 -16.28 1.97
C GLU A 97 1.38 -15.20 1.07
N ILE A 98 0.18 -15.43 0.54
CA ILE A 98 -0.56 -14.42 -0.24
C ILE A 98 -0.88 -13.20 0.65
N ARG A 99 -1.35 -13.43 1.88
CA ARG A 99 -1.65 -12.35 2.82
C ARG A 99 -0.41 -11.53 3.13
N HIS A 100 0.73 -12.18 3.34
CA HIS A 100 2.01 -11.54 3.60
C HIS A 100 2.47 -10.73 2.39
N ALA A 101 2.43 -11.29 1.18
CA ALA A 101 2.78 -10.56 -0.05
C ALA A 101 1.92 -9.29 -0.21
N ILE A 102 0.61 -9.38 0.06
CA ILE A 102 -0.26 -8.20 0.03
C ILE A 102 0.11 -7.21 1.15
N HIS A 103 0.41 -7.68 2.36
CA HIS A 103 0.83 -6.81 3.47
C HIS A 103 2.09 -5.99 3.13
N GLN A 104 3.08 -6.64 2.53
CA GLN A 104 4.37 -6.05 2.20
C GLN A 104 4.29 -4.88 1.21
N ILE A 105 3.26 -4.83 0.37
CA ILE A 105 3.00 -3.71 -0.56
C ILE A 105 2.90 -2.38 0.20
N ALA A 106 2.22 -2.37 1.35
CA ALA A 106 2.00 -1.16 2.14
C ALA A 106 3.07 -0.97 3.22
N ALA A 107 3.74 -2.05 3.66
CA ALA A 107 4.79 -1.99 4.69
C ALA A 107 6.10 -1.40 4.15
N LYS A 108 6.62 -1.92 3.03
CA LYS A 108 7.92 -1.50 2.48
C LYS A 108 8.06 0.02 2.28
N PRO A 109 7.07 0.75 1.74
CA PRO A 109 7.24 2.19 1.49
C PRO A 109 7.36 3.06 2.74
N GLN A 110 6.88 2.59 3.90
CA GLN A 110 6.90 3.37 5.16
C GLN A 110 8.05 2.99 6.10
N GLU A 111 8.69 1.85 5.87
CA GLU A 111 9.85 1.38 6.65
C GLU A 111 10.96 2.44 6.78
N PRO A 112 11.46 3.08 5.69
CA PRO A 112 12.56 4.03 5.81
C PRO A 112 12.26 5.19 6.76
N TRP A 113 11.03 5.68 6.73
CA TRP A 113 10.58 6.80 7.57
C TRP A 113 10.41 6.37 9.03
N VAL A 114 9.77 5.23 9.29
CA VAL A 114 9.58 4.74 10.66
C VAL A 114 10.92 4.42 11.33
N LEU A 115 11.81 3.71 10.62
CA LEU A 115 13.15 3.39 11.13
C LEU A 115 14.01 4.66 11.32
N ALA A 116 13.81 5.70 10.51
CA ALA A 116 14.49 6.98 10.72
C ALA A 116 14.05 7.65 12.03
N MET A 117 12.77 7.54 12.41
CA MET A 117 12.28 8.05 13.70
C MET A 117 12.82 7.25 14.87
N GLU A 118 12.90 5.93 14.75
CA GLU A 118 13.50 5.06 15.75
C GLU A 118 14.97 5.42 16.01
N ARG A 119 15.79 5.49 14.94
CA ARG A 119 17.21 5.89 15.04
C ARG A 119 17.41 7.26 15.69
N LYS A 120 16.49 8.20 15.44
CA LYS A 120 16.50 9.54 16.02
C LYS A 120 15.91 9.59 17.44
N ARG A 121 15.46 8.46 18.00
CA ARG A 121 14.75 8.36 19.29
C ARG A 121 13.52 9.27 19.35
N GLN A 122 12.78 9.29 18.23
CA GLN A 122 11.58 10.09 18.04
C GLN A 122 10.30 9.24 18.05
N LEU A 123 10.39 7.94 18.29
CA LEU A 123 9.25 7.11 18.69
C LEU A 123 8.99 7.27 20.19
N GLN A 124 7.75 7.09 20.62
CA GLN A 124 7.45 6.98 22.04
C GLN A 124 8.13 5.74 22.65
N PRO A 125 8.44 5.74 23.96
CA PRO A 125 9.20 4.65 24.60
C PRO A 125 8.53 3.26 24.55
N TRP A 126 7.22 3.22 24.35
CA TRP A 126 6.42 1.98 24.30
C TRP A 126 6.06 1.57 22.86
N ILE A 127 6.60 2.25 21.86
CA ILE A 127 6.32 1.96 20.44
C ILE A 127 7.52 1.24 19.85
N ASP A 128 7.27 0.02 19.38
CA ASP A 128 8.16 -0.72 18.50
C ASP A 128 7.94 -0.30 17.03
N ALA A 129 9.02 -0.21 16.26
CA ALA A 129 8.99 0.25 14.88
C ALA A 129 8.25 -0.72 13.94
N GLU A 130 8.47 -2.03 14.08
CA GLU A 130 7.83 -3.05 13.26
C GLU A 130 6.33 -3.14 13.57
N ASP A 131 5.97 -3.08 14.85
CA ASP A 131 4.58 -3.03 15.28
C ASP A 131 3.86 -1.78 14.74
N LEU A 132 4.53 -0.61 14.74
CA LEU A 132 3.99 0.61 14.17
C LEU A 132 3.73 0.47 12.67
N ILE A 133 4.69 -0.08 11.92
CA ILE A 133 4.51 -0.37 10.48
C ILE A 133 3.28 -1.26 10.28
N ALA A 134 3.17 -2.36 11.02
CA ALA A 134 2.05 -3.29 10.90
C ALA A 134 0.70 -2.63 11.25
N MET A 135 0.65 -1.77 12.28
CA MET A 135 -0.54 -1.01 12.65
C MET A 135 -0.96 -0.04 11.53
N LEU A 136 -0.01 0.68 10.94
CA LEU A 136 -0.28 1.62 9.85
C LEU A 136 -0.79 0.90 8.59
N VAL A 137 -0.26 -0.29 8.27
CA VAL A 137 -0.80 -1.11 7.18
C VAL A 137 -2.24 -1.51 7.46
N ARG A 138 -2.53 -2.05 8.65
CA ARG A 138 -3.89 -2.46 9.04
C ARG A 138 -4.88 -1.30 8.94
N TYR A 139 -4.51 -0.11 9.43
CA TYR A 139 -5.33 1.09 9.30
C TYR A 139 -5.60 1.45 7.82
N ARG A 140 -4.55 1.50 7.00
CA ARG A 140 -4.66 1.86 5.57
C ARG A 140 -5.54 0.87 4.80
N TYR A 141 -5.41 -0.43 5.06
CA TYR A 141 -6.20 -1.46 4.40
C TYR A 141 -7.65 -1.47 4.86
N SER A 142 -7.91 -1.23 6.16
CA SER A 142 -9.28 -1.03 6.65
C SER A 142 -9.95 0.17 5.97
N THR A 143 -9.23 1.29 5.85
CA THR A 143 -9.71 2.50 5.16
C THR A 143 -9.96 2.26 3.68
N ALA A 144 -9.03 1.60 2.98
CA ALA A 144 -9.19 1.25 1.57
C ALA A 144 -10.35 0.29 1.33
N HIS A 145 -10.58 -0.66 2.23
CA HIS A 145 -11.72 -1.58 2.15
C HIS A 145 -13.04 -0.83 2.38
N ALA A 146 -13.14 -0.02 3.43
CA ALA A 146 -14.34 0.79 3.70
C ALA A 146 -14.69 1.70 2.51
N TRP A 147 -13.68 2.35 1.91
CA TRP A 147 -13.85 3.14 0.69
C TRP A 147 -14.31 2.28 -0.50
N ALA A 148 -13.70 1.11 -0.72
CA ALA A 148 -14.04 0.23 -1.83
C ALA A 148 -15.49 -0.29 -1.74
N GLU A 149 -16.01 -0.46 -0.52
CA GLU A 149 -17.40 -0.82 -0.23
C GLU A 149 -18.36 0.39 -0.20
N GLY A 150 -17.88 1.60 -0.48
CA GLY A 150 -18.71 2.81 -0.60
C GLY A 150 -19.02 3.53 0.71
N LEU A 151 -18.38 3.16 1.83
CA LEU A 151 -18.53 3.86 3.11
C LEU A 151 -17.79 5.20 3.16
N ILE A 152 -16.82 5.40 2.24
CA ILE A 152 -16.06 6.63 2.10
C ILE A 152 -16.22 7.10 0.65
N PRO A 153 -16.69 8.33 0.39
CA PRO A 153 -16.74 8.93 -0.95
C PRO A 153 -15.35 9.09 -1.59
N ASP A 154 -15.28 9.15 -2.92
CA ASP A 154 -14.01 9.29 -3.65
C ASP A 154 -13.28 10.57 -3.29
N GLU A 155 -14.02 11.68 -3.21
CA GLU A 155 -13.53 13.01 -2.84
C GLU A 155 -12.93 13.06 -1.43
N HIS A 156 -13.26 12.10 -0.57
CA HIS A 156 -12.77 12.05 0.81
C HIS A 156 -11.62 11.05 1.02
N LEU A 157 -11.38 10.10 0.10
CA LEU A 157 -10.39 9.03 0.32
C LEU A 157 -8.99 9.57 0.66
N VAL A 158 -8.53 10.57 -0.10
CA VAL A 158 -7.18 11.14 0.08
C VAL A 158 -7.06 11.77 1.46
N THR A 159 -8.03 12.61 1.84
CA THR A 159 -8.07 13.28 3.14
C THR A 159 -8.19 12.27 4.29
N GLU A 160 -9.06 11.26 4.16
CA GLU A 160 -9.25 10.22 5.19
C GLU A 160 -7.96 9.44 5.45
N VAL A 161 -7.32 8.93 4.39
CA VAL A 161 -6.07 8.17 4.50
C VAL A 161 -4.97 9.01 5.14
N MET A 162 -4.81 10.27 4.74
CA MET A 162 -3.80 11.16 5.32
C MET A 162 -4.11 11.51 6.77
N ARG A 163 -5.36 11.90 7.06
CA ARG A 163 -5.78 12.33 8.40
C ARG A 163 -5.58 11.22 9.41
N GLY A 164 -6.07 10.01 9.14
CA GLY A 164 -5.92 8.93 10.12
C GLY A 164 -4.49 8.45 10.22
N PHE A 165 -3.71 8.40 9.13
CA PHE A 165 -2.28 8.10 9.20
C PHE A 165 -1.53 9.09 10.10
N LEU A 166 -1.76 10.39 9.89
CA LEU A 166 -1.16 11.46 10.71
C LEU A 166 -1.66 11.42 12.16
N THR A 167 -2.92 11.06 12.39
CA THR A 167 -3.48 10.93 13.74
C THR A 167 -2.85 9.77 14.51
N PHE A 168 -2.74 8.59 13.89
CA PHE A 168 -2.05 7.43 14.49
C PHE A 168 -0.58 7.75 14.78
N THR A 169 0.13 8.33 13.81
CA THR A 169 1.54 8.66 13.97
C THR A 169 1.77 9.75 15.00
N ALA A 170 0.89 10.75 15.14
CA ALA A 170 0.99 11.80 16.16
C ALA A 170 0.99 11.25 17.60
N GLY A 171 0.33 10.11 17.82
CA GLY A 171 0.34 9.38 19.09
C GLY A 171 1.59 8.49 19.27
N ALA A 172 2.15 7.99 18.17
CA ALA A 172 3.29 7.07 18.17
C ALA A 172 4.66 7.77 18.25
N VAL A 173 4.74 9.04 17.88
CA VAL A 173 5.99 9.79 17.79
C VAL A 173 6.09 10.87 18.88
N THR A 174 7.31 11.33 19.16
CA THR A 174 7.63 12.37 20.14
C THR A 174 8.61 13.42 19.58
N GLY A 175 8.90 14.45 20.36
CA GLY A 175 9.89 15.47 20.02
C GLY A 175 9.61 16.21 18.71
N ALA A 176 10.62 16.30 17.85
CA ALA A 176 10.53 17.05 16.59
C ALA A 176 9.61 16.36 15.57
N ALA A 177 9.63 15.03 15.47
CA ALA A 177 8.71 14.28 14.60
C ALA A 177 7.24 14.61 14.93
N ARG A 178 6.88 14.62 16.23
CA ARG A 178 5.51 14.94 16.65
C ARG A 178 5.10 16.34 16.23
N ARG A 179 5.97 17.34 16.42
CA ARG A 179 5.69 18.71 16.00
C ARG A 179 5.45 18.79 14.49
N GLN A 180 6.27 18.09 13.69
CA GLN A 180 6.11 18.05 12.25
C GLN A 180 4.79 17.39 11.85
N VAL A 181 4.48 16.20 12.39
CA VAL A 181 3.24 15.47 12.11
C VAL A 181 2.00 16.29 12.49
N VAL A 182 1.99 16.90 13.69
CA VAL A 182 0.88 17.74 14.15
C VAL A 182 0.74 19.01 13.30
N SER A 183 1.86 19.61 12.88
CA SER A 183 1.84 20.77 11.99
C SER A 183 1.18 20.43 10.64
N VAL A 184 1.52 19.29 10.04
CA VAL A 184 0.87 18.84 8.81
C VAL A 184 -0.62 18.55 9.05
N LEU A 185 -0.94 17.80 10.11
CA LEU A 185 -2.32 17.42 10.43
C LEU A 185 -3.23 18.63 10.62
N THR A 186 -2.73 19.68 11.27
CA THR A 186 -3.50 20.93 11.52
C THR A 186 -3.76 21.71 10.24
N ASN A 187 -2.89 21.58 9.24
CA ASN A 187 -2.98 22.29 7.95
C ASN A 187 -3.35 21.34 6.79
N LEU A 188 -3.95 20.18 7.10
CA LEU A 188 -4.12 19.10 6.13
C LEU A 188 -4.99 19.51 4.93
N GLU A 189 -6.08 20.24 5.18
CA GLU A 189 -6.98 20.72 4.12
C GLU A 189 -6.27 21.59 3.08
N ASP A 190 -5.20 22.28 3.51
CA ASP A 190 -4.40 23.14 2.66
C ASP A 190 -3.25 22.43 1.95
N HIS A 191 -3.02 21.15 2.28
CA HIS A 191 -1.90 20.40 1.75
C HIS A 191 -2.03 20.21 0.22
N PRO A 192 -0.98 20.50 -0.57
CA PRO A 192 -1.05 20.43 -2.04
C PRO A 192 -1.54 19.08 -2.59
N PHE A 193 -1.16 17.99 -1.92
CA PHE A 193 -1.56 16.64 -2.32
C PHE A 193 -2.99 16.25 -1.93
N VAL A 194 -3.63 16.97 -1.00
CA VAL A 194 -5.07 16.82 -0.75
C VAL A 194 -5.84 17.49 -1.89
N LYS A 195 -5.41 18.68 -2.31
CA LYS A 195 -6.09 19.47 -3.35
C LYS A 195 -5.92 18.90 -4.76
N ALA A 196 -4.84 18.18 -5.04
CA ALA A 196 -4.58 17.62 -6.37
C ALA A 196 -3.63 16.41 -6.35
N PRO A 197 -3.72 15.51 -7.34
CA PRO A 197 -2.79 14.40 -7.48
C PRO A 197 -1.35 14.89 -7.73
N PRO A 198 -0.34 14.23 -7.12
CA PRO A 198 1.07 14.55 -7.33
C PRO A 198 1.48 14.51 -8.79
N LYS A 199 2.47 15.32 -9.18
CA LYS A 199 2.97 15.41 -10.56
C LYS A 199 3.46 14.05 -11.09
N ALA A 200 3.99 13.21 -10.22
CA ALA A 200 4.42 11.84 -10.52
C ALA A 200 3.33 11.02 -11.25
N MET A 201 2.05 11.27 -10.95
CA MET A 201 0.92 10.57 -11.56
C MET A 201 0.45 11.17 -12.90
N ARG A 202 0.93 12.36 -13.26
CA ARG A 202 0.49 13.07 -14.48
C ARG A 202 1.28 12.66 -15.73
N ARG A 203 2.36 11.91 -15.58
CA ARG A 203 3.14 11.37 -16.70
C ARG A 203 2.47 10.10 -17.22
N LYS A 204 1.90 10.15 -18.43
CA LYS A 204 1.47 8.93 -19.14
C LYS A 204 2.69 8.02 -19.33
N PRO A 205 2.55 6.69 -19.20
CA PRO A 205 3.63 5.78 -19.57
C PRO A 205 3.99 6.04 -21.03
N LYS A 206 5.29 6.15 -21.32
CA LYS A 206 5.77 6.13 -22.71
C LYS A 206 5.37 4.78 -23.28
N THR A 207 4.38 4.80 -24.18
CA THR A 207 4.03 3.67 -25.06
C THR A 207 5.19 3.30 -25.94
#